data_AF-A0A528BDR2-F1
#
_entry.id   AF-A0A528BDR2-F1
#
_cell.length_a   1.000
_cell.length_b   1.000
_cell.length_c   1.000
_cell.angle_alpha   90.00
_cell.angle_beta   90.00
_cell.angle_gamma   90.00
#
_symmetry.space_group_name_H-M   'P 1'
#
loop_
_entity.id
_entity.type
_entity.pdbx_description
1 polymer ?
#
loop_
_entity_poly.entity_id
_entity_poly.type
_entity_poly.pdbx_seq_one_letter_code
_entity_poly.pdbx_strand_id
1 'polypeptide(L)'
;VNMAAGGLYTIGGSFWEFGEPDWDNTRYFMLFGVAEDHDSNPIKIGLGKLKARGAKVVSINPCRTGYNAIADDWIGIRPGTDGLFVLALIHELLKAGRVDLDYLLRYTNAHVLVIQEPNAADDGLFARDGNGNPLAWDRVAKMPVSATDNGAKPALTGNFQVDGRRCVPVFQLVADRYLHEAYSPDAVAE
;
A
#
# COMPACT_ATOMS: atom_id res chain seq x y z
N VAL A 1 -12.70 4.91 -8.78
CA VAL A 1 -11.46 4.83 -9.60
C VAL A 1 -11.22 3.36 -9.90
N ASN A 2 -11.03 2.98 -11.17
CA ASN A 2 -10.80 1.59 -11.56
C ASN A 2 -9.50 1.07 -10.91
N MET A 3 -9.53 -0.10 -10.27
CA MET A 3 -8.35 -0.76 -9.67
C MET A 3 -7.17 -0.83 -10.66
N ALA A 4 -7.46 -1.04 -11.94
CA ALA A 4 -6.45 -1.04 -13.02
C ALA A 4 -5.68 0.29 -13.09
N ALA A 5 -6.39 1.43 -13.02
CA ALA A 5 -5.76 2.74 -13.02
C ALA A 5 -4.93 2.98 -11.76
N GLY A 6 -5.44 2.57 -10.60
CA GLY A 6 -4.71 2.68 -9.33
C GLY A 6 -3.36 1.97 -9.38
N GLY A 7 -3.35 0.69 -9.78
CA GLY A 7 -2.08 -0.05 -9.86
C GLY A 7 -1.16 0.42 -10.99
N LEU A 8 -1.69 0.96 -12.10
CA LEU A 8 -0.86 1.64 -13.11
C LEU A 8 -0.11 2.84 -12.52
N TYR A 9 -0.78 3.67 -11.71
CA TYR A 9 -0.12 4.80 -11.04
C TYR A 9 0.89 4.35 -9.98
N THR A 10 0.67 3.21 -9.32
CA THR A 10 1.56 2.73 -8.26
C THR A 10 2.78 1.96 -8.80
N ILE A 11 2.58 1.08 -9.77
CA ILE A 11 3.60 0.11 -10.24
C ILE A 11 4.19 0.53 -11.59
N GLY A 12 3.54 1.46 -12.31
CA GLY A 12 4.01 1.96 -13.61
C GLY A 12 3.70 1.04 -14.79
N GLY A 13 2.86 0.03 -14.61
CA GLY A 13 2.51 -0.93 -15.66
C GLY A 13 1.23 -1.73 -15.37
N SER A 14 0.75 -2.47 -16.37
CA SER A 14 -0.45 -3.29 -16.24
C SER A 14 -0.19 -4.45 -15.27
N PHE A 15 -0.88 -4.46 -14.13
CA PHE A 15 -0.71 -5.48 -13.09
C PHE A 15 -1.84 -6.53 -13.07
N TRP A 16 -2.97 -6.26 -13.73
CA TRP A 16 -4.21 -7.02 -13.53
C TRP A 16 -4.41 -8.21 -14.47
N GLU A 17 -3.69 -8.27 -15.60
CA GLU A 17 -4.00 -9.22 -16.69
C GLU A 17 -3.08 -10.44 -16.77
N PHE A 18 -1.95 -10.47 -16.06
CA PHE A 18 -0.89 -11.47 -16.30
C PHE A 18 -0.24 -12.05 -15.03
N GLY A 19 -0.75 -11.74 -13.83
CA GLY A 19 -0.25 -12.28 -12.57
C GLY A 19 -1.17 -13.38 -12.04
N GLU A 20 -0.69 -14.62 -11.98
CA GLU A 20 -1.38 -15.68 -11.24
C GLU A 20 -0.91 -15.67 -9.77
N PRO A 21 -1.82 -15.84 -8.79
CA PRO A 21 -1.43 -16.07 -7.42
C PRO A 21 -0.51 -17.27 -7.26
N ASP A 22 0.45 -17.19 -6.34
CA ASP A 22 1.25 -18.35 -5.94
C ASP A 22 0.39 -19.31 -5.11
N TRP A 23 -0.31 -20.20 -5.80
CA TRP A 23 -1.23 -21.17 -5.21
C TRP A 23 -0.54 -22.16 -4.27
N ASP A 24 0.78 -22.33 -4.36
CA ASP A 24 1.52 -23.35 -3.61
C ASP A 24 2.06 -22.79 -2.29
N ASN A 25 2.41 -21.50 -2.24
CA ASN A 25 2.96 -20.87 -1.02
C ASN A 25 1.97 -19.98 -0.27
N THR A 26 0.89 -19.52 -0.91
CA THR A 26 -0.08 -18.64 -0.27
C THR A 26 -0.71 -19.30 0.97
N ARG A 27 -0.77 -18.55 2.07
CA ARG A 27 -1.38 -18.96 3.35
C ARG A 27 -2.64 -18.16 3.70
N TYR A 28 -2.74 -16.95 3.15
CA TYR A 28 -3.87 -16.05 3.33
C TYR A 28 -4.16 -15.39 1.98
N PHE A 29 -5.36 -15.63 1.44
CA PHE A 29 -5.76 -15.19 0.11
C PHE A 29 -6.98 -14.29 0.20
N MET A 30 -6.89 -13.10 -0.38
CA MET A 30 -7.97 -12.11 -0.39
C MET A 30 -8.52 -11.95 -1.79
N LEU A 31 -9.79 -12.30 -1.98
CA LEU A 31 -10.57 -12.01 -3.17
C LEU A 31 -11.19 -10.62 -3.01
N PHE A 32 -10.59 -9.61 -3.64
CA PHE A 32 -11.04 -8.22 -3.51
C PHE A 32 -11.75 -7.76 -4.78
N GLY A 33 -13.08 -7.68 -4.75
CA GLY A 33 -13.87 -7.17 -5.88
C GLY A 33 -13.79 -8.01 -7.17
N VAL A 34 -13.45 -9.30 -7.06
CA VAL A 34 -13.28 -10.21 -8.21
C VAL A 34 -14.64 -10.64 -8.75
N ALA A 35 -14.87 -10.44 -10.05
CA ALA A 35 -16.06 -10.93 -10.75
C ALA A 35 -16.02 -12.46 -10.96
N GLU A 36 -17.18 -13.10 -10.88
CA GLU A 36 -17.33 -14.55 -10.70
C GLU A 36 -16.99 -15.41 -11.94
N ASP A 37 -16.72 -14.77 -13.08
CA ASP A 37 -16.43 -15.41 -14.37
C ASP A 37 -15.09 -14.98 -14.98
N HIS A 38 -14.41 -13.99 -14.40
CA HIS A 38 -13.27 -13.33 -15.02
C HIS A 38 -12.06 -14.25 -15.25
N ASP A 39 -11.70 -15.09 -14.26
CA ASP A 39 -10.61 -16.09 -14.37
C ASP A 39 -11.13 -17.54 -14.37
N SER A 40 -12.45 -17.70 -14.49
CA SER A 40 -13.19 -18.95 -14.74
C SER A 40 -12.67 -20.21 -14.00
N ASN A 41 -12.07 -21.17 -14.71
CA ASN A 41 -11.67 -22.47 -14.17
C ASN A 41 -10.29 -22.46 -13.46
N PRO A 42 -9.25 -21.77 -13.98
CA PRO A 42 -7.97 -21.63 -13.28
C PRO A 42 -8.12 -21.20 -11.82
N ILE A 43 -8.85 -20.12 -11.55
CA ILE A 43 -9.04 -19.64 -10.17
C ILE A 43 -9.80 -20.63 -9.29
N LYS A 44 -10.76 -21.40 -9.84
CA LYS A 44 -11.47 -22.44 -9.07
C LYS A 44 -10.52 -23.57 -8.67
N ILE A 45 -9.63 -23.98 -9.57
CA ILE A 45 -8.59 -24.98 -9.28
C ILE A 45 -7.64 -24.43 -8.20
N GLY A 46 -7.19 -23.18 -8.35
CA GLY A 46 -6.35 -22.48 -7.37
C GLY A 46 -6.98 -22.41 -5.98
N LEU A 47 -8.23 -21.94 -5.89
CA LEU A 47 -9.00 -21.90 -4.65
C LEU A 47 -9.17 -23.31 -4.04
N GLY A 48 -9.42 -24.33 -4.87
CA GLY A 48 -9.45 -25.72 -4.42
C GLY A 48 -8.14 -26.17 -3.77
N LYS A 49 -6.99 -25.84 -4.38
CA LYS A 49 -5.66 -26.11 -3.80
C LYS A 49 -5.45 -25.40 -2.48
N LEU A 50 -5.79 -24.11 -2.40
CA LEU A 50 -5.66 -23.31 -1.17
C LEU A 50 -6.48 -23.92 -0.04
N LYS A 51 -7.75 -24.26 -0.30
CA LYS A 51 -8.63 -24.86 0.70
C LYS A 51 -8.17 -26.25 1.15
N ALA A 52 -7.70 -27.09 0.21
CA ALA A 52 -7.16 -28.40 0.54
C ALA A 52 -5.92 -28.33 1.46
N ARG A 53 -5.14 -27.25 1.35
CA ARG A 53 -3.97 -26.96 2.20
C ARG A 53 -4.33 -26.23 3.50
N GLY A 54 -5.58 -25.84 3.70
CA GLY A 54 -6.01 -25.05 4.86
C GLY A 54 -5.54 -23.59 4.85
N ALA A 55 -5.20 -23.05 3.68
CA ALA A 55 -4.95 -21.60 3.55
C ALA A 55 -6.26 -20.83 3.77
N LYS A 56 -6.19 -19.70 4.47
CA LYS A 56 -7.36 -18.86 4.74
C LYS A 56 -7.76 -18.14 3.45
N VAL A 57 -9.04 -18.20 3.10
CA VAL A 57 -9.62 -17.48 1.97
C VAL A 57 -10.64 -16.47 2.48
N VAL A 58 -10.41 -15.19 2.21
CA VAL A 58 -11.33 -14.10 2.56
C VAL A 58 -11.84 -13.46 1.27
N SER A 59 -13.14 -13.19 1.23
CA SER A 59 -13.77 -12.47 0.13
C SER A 59 -14.29 -11.11 0.60
N ILE A 60 -14.01 -10.08 -0.19
CA ILE A 60 -14.52 -8.71 -0.02
C ILE A 60 -15.32 -8.39 -1.28
N ASN A 61 -16.64 -8.47 -1.16
CA ASN A 61 -17.54 -8.31 -2.30
C ASN A 61 -18.95 -7.97 -1.80
N PRO A 62 -19.68 -7.02 -2.41
CA PRO A 62 -21.08 -6.75 -2.06
C PRO A 62 -22.00 -7.97 -2.22
N CYS A 63 -21.64 -8.93 -3.09
CA CYS A 63 -22.43 -10.12 -3.39
C CYS A 63 -21.73 -11.39 -2.88
N ARG A 64 -22.48 -12.29 -2.21
CA ARG A 64 -21.98 -13.58 -1.70
C ARG A 64 -22.27 -14.75 -2.64
N THR A 65 -21.98 -14.60 -3.93
CA THR A 65 -22.17 -15.64 -4.94
C THR A 65 -20.82 -16.14 -5.49
N GLY A 66 -20.81 -17.20 -6.31
CA GLY A 66 -19.61 -17.72 -6.96
C GLY A 66 -18.45 -18.05 -6.00
N TYR A 67 -17.27 -17.48 -6.25
CA TYR A 67 -16.07 -17.67 -5.42
C TYR A 67 -16.28 -17.24 -3.96
N ASN A 68 -17.12 -16.23 -3.75
CA ASN A 68 -17.39 -15.64 -2.45
C ASN A 68 -18.17 -16.61 -1.53
N ALA A 69 -18.94 -17.53 -2.12
CA ALA A 69 -19.72 -18.52 -1.37
C ALA A 69 -18.85 -19.58 -0.68
N ILE A 70 -17.63 -19.82 -1.19
CA ILE A 70 -16.69 -20.81 -0.63
C ILE A 70 -15.60 -20.18 0.24
N ALA A 71 -15.57 -18.85 0.39
CA ALA A 71 -14.60 -18.20 1.27
C ALA A 71 -14.86 -18.56 2.74
N ASP A 72 -13.80 -18.58 3.55
CA ASP A 72 -13.92 -18.83 4.99
C ASP A 72 -14.59 -17.62 5.67
N ASP A 73 -14.21 -16.40 5.27
CA ASP A 73 -14.91 -15.18 5.64
C ASP A 73 -15.39 -14.44 4.39
N TRP A 74 -16.60 -13.88 4.46
CA TRP A 74 -17.14 -12.98 3.45
C TRP A 74 -17.47 -11.63 4.09
N ILE A 75 -16.93 -10.57 3.51
CA ILE A 75 -17.13 -9.18 3.90
C ILE A 75 -18.00 -8.52 2.84
N GLY A 76 -19.28 -8.34 3.17
CA GLY A 76 -20.28 -7.66 2.36
C GLY A 76 -20.07 -6.15 2.34
N ILE A 77 -19.07 -5.68 1.60
CA ILE A 77 -18.71 -4.25 1.57
C ILE A 77 -19.75 -3.40 0.84
N ARG A 78 -19.91 -2.13 1.27
CA ARG A 78 -20.72 -1.14 0.56
C ARG A 78 -20.02 -0.81 -0.77
N PRO A 79 -20.71 -0.85 -1.93
CA PRO A 79 -20.07 -0.57 -3.21
C PRO A 79 -19.32 0.77 -3.22
N GLY A 80 -18.04 0.75 -3.59
CA GLY A 80 -17.19 1.94 -3.70
C GLY A 80 -16.50 2.37 -2.41
N THR A 81 -16.62 1.62 -1.31
CA THR A 81 -15.94 1.93 -0.03
C THR A 81 -14.69 1.08 0.23
N ASP A 82 -14.24 0.31 -0.76
CA ASP A 82 -13.05 -0.56 -0.72
C ASP A 82 -11.80 0.19 -0.25
N GLY A 83 -11.64 1.45 -0.71
CA GLY A 83 -10.55 2.32 -0.30
C GLY A 83 -10.55 2.58 1.21
N LEU A 84 -11.71 2.86 1.82
CA LEU A 84 -11.80 3.07 3.27
C LEU A 84 -11.45 1.80 4.03
N PHE A 85 -11.91 0.64 3.56
CA PHE A 85 -11.56 -0.65 4.16
C PHE A 85 -10.05 -0.90 4.13
N VAL A 86 -9.38 -0.68 2.99
CA VAL A 86 -7.92 -0.79 2.89
C VAL A 86 -7.21 0.20 3.80
N LEU A 87 -7.69 1.44 3.90
CA LEU A 87 -7.11 2.44 4.80
C LEU A 87 -7.27 2.06 6.27
N ALA A 88 -8.37 1.40 6.66
CA ALA A 88 -8.52 0.84 8.01
C ALA A 88 -7.56 -0.31 8.30
N LEU A 89 -7.29 -1.18 7.31
CA LEU A 89 -6.24 -2.19 7.45
C LEU A 89 -4.85 -1.55 7.62
N ILE A 90 -4.56 -0.49 6.86
CA ILE A 90 -3.31 0.27 7.00
C ILE A 90 -3.21 0.91 8.39
N HIS A 91 -4.29 1.51 8.90
CA HIS A 91 -4.36 2.04 10.26
C HIS A 91 -3.96 0.99 11.30
N GLU A 92 -4.58 -0.19 11.26
CA GLU A 92 -4.31 -1.28 12.20
C GLU A 92 -2.87 -1.81 12.07
N LEU A 93 -2.35 -1.95 10.85
CA LEU A 93 -0.97 -2.37 10.63
C LEU A 93 0.05 -1.37 11.18
N LEU A 94 -0.19 -0.06 10.98
CA LEU A 94 0.66 1.00 11.52
C LEU A 94 0.58 1.02 13.06
N LYS A 95 -0.62 0.99 13.62
CA LYS A 95 -0.87 1.00 15.07
C LYS A 95 -0.25 -0.21 15.77
N ALA A 96 -0.30 -1.38 15.14
CA ALA A 96 0.29 -2.61 15.66
C ALA A 96 1.82 -2.72 15.43
N GLY A 97 2.42 -1.78 14.69
CA GLY A 97 3.83 -1.84 14.29
C GLY A 97 4.14 -3.08 13.41
N ARG A 98 3.18 -3.54 12.62
CA ARG A 98 3.25 -4.75 11.78
C ARG A 98 3.48 -4.41 10.31
N VAL A 99 4.40 -3.48 10.05
CA VAL A 99 4.77 -3.04 8.70
C VAL A 99 6.22 -3.48 8.40
N ASP A 100 6.44 -4.06 7.23
CA ASP A 100 7.78 -4.43 6.76
C ASP A 100 8.53 -3.19 6.26
N LEU A 101 9.29 -2.56 7.16
CA LEU A 101 10.05 -1.34 6.85
C LEU A 101 11.18 -1.60 5.86
N ASP A 102 11.77 -2.80 5.86
CA ASP A 102 12.85 -3.16 4.93
C ASP A 102 12.32 -3.33 3.50
N TYR A 103 11.11 -3.86 3.36
CA TYR A 103 10.41 -3.88 2.06
C TYR A 103 10.11 -2.46 1.59
N LEU A 104 9.53 -1.61 2.46
CA LEU A 104 9.18 -0.25 2.10
C LEU A 104 10.40 0.56 1.63
N LEU A 105 11.54 0.44 2.31
CA LEU A 105 12.79 1.10 1.92
C LEU A 105 13.31 0.65 0.55
N ARG A 106 13.15 -0.63 0.21
CA ARG A 106 13.74 -1.21 -1.01
C ARG A 106 12.87 -1.04 -2.24
N TYR A 107 11.55 -1.14 -2.08
CA TYR A 107 10.62 -1.32 -3.21
C TYR A 107 9.60 -0.20 -3.35
N THR A 108 9.67 0.84 -2.50
CA THR A 108 8.72 1.95 -2.53
C THR A 108 9.46 3.29 -2.41
N ASN A 109 8.68 4.37 -2.45
CA ASN A 109 9.15 5.74 -2.22
C ASN A 109 8.96 6.19 -0.76
N ALA A 110 8.75 5.27 0.18
CA ALA A 110 8.47 5.57 1.59
C ALA A 110 9.51 6.50 2.26
N HIS A 111 10.78 6.44 1.83
CA HIS A 111 11.87 7.27 2.33
C HIS A 111 12.11 8.56 1.56
N VAL A 112 11.44 8.78 0.43
CA VAL A 112 11.61 10.00 -0.37
C VAL A 112 11.09 11.19 0.43
N LEU A 113 11.84 12.28 0.43
CA LEU A 113 11.47 13.52 1.09
C LEU A 113 10.43 14.28 0.27
N VAL A 114 9.39 14.75 0.94
CA VAL A 114 8.34 15.61 0.43
C VAL A 114 8.51 16.99 1.05
N ILE A 115 8.44 18.02 0.21
CA ILE A 115 8.48 19.42 0.63
C ILE A 115 7.19 19.75 1.41
N GLN A 116 7.34 20.44 2.54
CA GLN A 116 6.24 20.86 3.42
C GLN A 116 6.36 22.37 3.69
N GLU A 117 6.08 23.17 2.67
CA GLU A 117 6.18 24.63 2.67
C GLU A 117 4.83 25.22 2.22
N PRO A 118 3.85 25.34 3.14
CA PRO A 118 2.53 25.83 2.78
C PRO A 118 2.64 27.16 2.02
N ASN A 119 1.92 27.25 0.90
CA ASN A 119 1.93 28.38 -0.05
C ASN A 119 3.09 28.42 -1.07
N ALA A 120 4.08 27.53 -1.00
CA ALA A 120 5.05 27.37 -2.08
C ALA A 120 4.43 26.60 -3.26
N ALA A 121 4.86 26.91 -4.49
CA ALA A 121 4.31 26.27 -5.70
C ALA A 121 4.61 24.76 -5.81
N ASP A 122 5.65 24.32 -5.10
CA ASP A 122 6.14 22.95 -5.03
C ASP A 122 5.89 22.30 -3.67
N ASP A 123 5.00 22.88 -2.85
CA ASP A 123 4.49 22.23 -1.66
C ASP A 123 3.87 20.88 -2.01
N GLY A 124 4.21 19.83 -1.24
CA GLY A 124 3.76 18.47 -1.49
C GLY A 124 4.47 17.74 -2.64
N LEU A 125 5.42 18.37 -3.33
CA LEU A 125 6.28 17.68 -4.31
C LEU A 125 7.47 17.00 -3.64
N PHE A 126 8.05 16.01 -4.33
CA PHE A 126 9.32 15.42 -3.88
C PHE A 126 10.45 16.44 -3.94
N ALA A 127 11.22 16.51 -2.86
CA ALA A 127 12.49 17.22 -2.84
C ALA A 127 13.46 16.53 -3.81
N ARG A 128 14.14 17.33 -4.63
CA ARG A 128 15.06 16.85 -5.66
C ARG A 128 16.39 17.60 -5.63
N ASP A 129 17.46 16.93 -6.03
CA ASP A 129 18.76 17.56 -6.24
C ASP A 129 18.79 18.39 -7.54
N GLY A 130 19.90 19.06 -7.81
CA GLY A 130 20.09 19.86 -9.03
C GLY A 130 20.05 19.06 -10.34
N ASN A 131 20.11 17.73 -10.27
CA ASN A 131 19.98 16.82 -11.41
C ASN A 131 18.56 16.25 -11.55
N GLY A 132 17.64 16.65 -10.66
CA GLY A 132 16.27 16.15 -10.63
C GLY A 132 16.10 14.80 -9.92
N ASN A 133 17.11 14.24 -9.27
CA ASN A 133 16.98 12.99 -8.52
C ASN A 133 16.20 13.23 -7.22
N PRO A 134 15.25 12.35 -6.84
CA PRO A 134 14.57 12.45 -5.56
C PRO A 134 15.56 12.32 -4.39
N LEU A 135 15.33 13.08 -3.34
CA LEU A 135 16.17 13.09 -2.14
C LEU A 135 15.57 12.24 -1.01
N ALA A 136 16.45 11.68 -0.20
CA ALA A 136 16.15 11.05 1.08
C ALA A 136 17.06 11.66 2.16
N TRP A 137 16.69 11.51 3.44
CA TRP A 137 17.57 11.91 4.55
C TRP A 137 18.37 10.71 5.06
N ASP A 138 19.70 10.76 5.00
CA ASP A 138 20.53 9.72 5.59
C ASP A 138 20.69 9.95 7.10
N ARG A 139 20.25 8.98 7.91
CA ARG A 139 20.27 9.09 9.38
C ARG A 139 21.67 9.00 10.00
N VAL A 140 22.64 8.44 9.29
CA VAL A 140 24.03 8.28 9.74
C VAL A 140 24.86 9.48 9.31
N ALA A 141 24.81 9.85 8.03
CA ALA A 141 25.51 11.02 7.50
C ALA A 141 24.86 12.35 7.94
N LYS A 142 23.60 12.32 8.37
CA LYS A 142 22.80 13.47 8.82
C LYS A 142 22.73 14.57 7.77
N MET A 143 22.50 14.17 6.52
CA MET A 143 22.41 15.07 5.38
C MET A 143 21.47 14.50 4.30
N PRO A 144 20.95 15.34 3.39
CA PRO A 144 20.22 14.83 2.24
C PRO A 144 21.16 14.06 1.31
N VAL A 145 20.66 12.95 0.77
CA VAL A 145 21.34 12.08 -0.20
C VAL A 145 20.35 11.70 -1.31
N SER A 146 20.84 11.16 -2.42
CA SER A 146 19.96 10.59 -3.44
C SER A 146 19.12 9.46 -2.84
N ALA A 147 17.81 9.45 -3.08
CA ALA A 147 16.92 8.38 -2.63
C ALA A 147 17.15 7.05 -3.36
N THR A 148 17.96 7.05 -4.42
CA THR A 148 18.37 5.86 -5.17
C THR A 148 19.76 5.34 -4.79
N ASP A 149 20.42 5.96 -3.81
CA ASP A 149 21.71 5.50 -3.31
C ASP A 149 21.55 4.21 -2.46
N ASN A 150 22.06 3.10 -2.98
CA ASN A 150 22.03 1.79 -2.30
C ASN A 150 22.86 1.75 -1.00
N GLY A 151 23.83 2.66 -0.85
CA GLY A 151 24.66 2.79 0.35
C GLY A 151 23.98 3.57 1.48
N ALA A 152 22.95 4.36 1.16
CA ALA A 152 22.29 5.23 2.12
C ALA A 152 21.57 4.45 3.22
N LYS A 153 21.38 5.12 4.36
CA LYS A 153 20.54 4.67 5.49
C LYS A 153 19.38 5.66 5.65
N PRO A 154 18.34 5.58 4.81
CA PRO A 154 17.28 6.57 4.80
C PRO A 154 16.48 6.55 6.11
N ALA A 155 16.05 7.73 6.56
CA ALA A 155 15.03 7.86 7.57
C ALA A 155 13.63 7.69 6.96
N LEU A 156 12.77 6.92 7.62
CA LEU A 156 11.33 6.81 7.27
C LEU A 156 10.45 7.78 8.06
N THR A 157 10.96 8.29 9.18
CA THR A 157 10.23 9.16 10.09
C THR A 157 11.05 10.39 10.42
N GLY A 158 10.38 11.49 10.77
CA GLY A 158 11.00 12.73 11.20
C GLY A 158 10.77 13.91 10.25
N ASN A 159 11.43 15.01 10.59
CA ASN A 159 11.34 16.28 9.91
C ASN A 159 12.76 16.82 9.70
N PHE A 160 13.08 17.21 8.47
CA PHE A 160 14.43 17.55 8.07
C PHE A 160 14.46 18.89 7.35
N GLN A 161 15.62 19.54 7.39
CA GLN A 161 15.87 20.78 6.66
C GLN A 161 16.75 20.47 5.46
N VAL A 162 16.28 20.79 4.26
CA VAL A 162 17.02 20.67 3.00
C VAL A 162 16.97 22.02 2.31
N ASP A 163 18.13 22.64 2.11
CA ASP A 163 18.25 23.98 1.51
C ASP A 163 17.35 25.05 2.17
N GLY A 164 17.24 24.98 3.51
CA GLY A 164 16.42 25.90 4.31
C GLY A 164 14.91 25.63 4.27
N ARG A 165 14.51 24.49 3.69
CA ARG A 165 13.10 24.09 3.56
C ARG A 165 12.79 22.88 4.42
N ARG A 166 11.59 22.85 4.97
CA ARG A 166 11.05 21.71 5.70
C ARG A 166 10.71 20.58 4.73
N CYS A 167 11.31 19.43 4.96
CA CYS A 167 11.11 18.20 4.18
C CYS A 167 10.80 17.02 5.11
N VAL A 168 9.86 16.17 4.70
CA VAL A 168 9.34 15.05 5.51
C VAL A 168 9.29 13.79 4.64
N PRO A 169 9.76 12.62 5.13
CA PRO A 169 9.64 11.37 4.36
C PRO A 169 8.19 11.02 4.07
N VAL A 170 7.91 10.43 2.90
CA VAL A 170 6.56 9.95 2.52
C VAL A 170 5.92 9.10 3.62
N PHE A 171 6.69 8.18 4.22
CA PHE A 171 6.18 7.30 5.27
C PHE A 171 5.71 8.05 6.52
N GLN A 172 6.39 9.13 6.91
CA GLN A 172 5.94 9.98 8.02
C GLN A 172 4.58 10.61 7.68
N LEU A 173 4.39 11.13 6.47
CA LEU A 173 3.10 11.71 6.05
C LEU A 173 1.98 10.67 6.00
N VAL A 174 2.28 9.45 5.55
CA VAL A 174 1.36 8.31 5.55
C VAL A 174 0.98 7.95 6.99
N ALA A 175 1.95 7.84 7.89
CA ALA A 175 1.72 7.54 9.29
C ALA A 175 0.87 8.64 9.96
N ASP A 176 1.24 9.91 9.81
CA ASP A 176 0.52 11.04 10.39
C ASP A 176 -0.94 11.09 9.91
N ARG A 177 -1.19 10.76 8.65
CA ARG A 177 -2.54 10.75 8.08
C ARG A 177 -3.35 9.55 8.55
N TYR A 178 -2.81 8.34 8.42
CA TYR A 178 -3.61 7.12 8.56
C TYR A 178 -3.61 6.53 9.97
N LEU A 179 -2.76 7.01 10.89
CA LEU A 179 -2.95 6.78 12.32
C LEU A 179 -4.11 7.60 12.91
N HIS A 180 -4.66 8.56 12.16
CA HIS A 180 -5.82 9.33 12.61
C HIS A 180 -7.05 8.43 12.81
N GLU A 181 -7.80 8.64 13.90
CA GLU A 181 -8.95 7.82 14.30
C GLU A 181 -10.09 7.77 13.28
N ALA A 182 -10.15 8.74 12.35
CA ALA A 182 -11.07 8.72 11.21
C ALA A 182 -10.85 7.52 10.26
N TYR A 183 -9.69 6.87 10.34
CA TYR A 183 -9.39 5.64 9.60
C TYR A 183 -9.40 4.39 10.50
N SER A 184 -9.84 4.51 11.77
CA SER A 184 -10.03 3.32 12.62
C SER A 184 -11.11 2.40 12.03
N PRO A 185 -11.07 1.08 12.33
CA PRO A 185 -12.11 0.15 11.90
C PRO A 185 -13.52 0.59 12.31
N ASP A 186 -13.67 1.12 13.53
CA ASP A 186 -14.97 1.59 14.06
C ASP A 186 -15.50 2.78 13.24
N ALA A 187 -14.64 3.76 12.92
CA ALA A 187 -15.05 4.92 12.12
C ALA A 187 -15.38 4.56 10.67
N VAL A 188 -14.70 3.57 10.09
CA VAL A 188 -14.91 3.13 8.70
C VAL A 188 -16.12 2.20 8.55
N ALA A 189 -16.59 1.58 9.64
CA ALA A 189 -17.72 0.65 9.61
C ALA A 189 -19.09 1.34 9.45
N GLU A 190 -19.21 2.63 9.77
CA GLU A 190 -20.44 3.44 9.69
C GLU A 190 -20.70 3.98 8.25
#